data_AF-A0A010Q0D0-F1
#
_entry.id   AF-A0A010Q0D0-F1
#
_cell.length_a   1.000
_cell.length_b   1.000
_cell.length_c   1.000
_cell.angle_alpha   90.00
_cell.angle_beta   90.00
_cell.angle_gamma   90.00
#
_symmetry.space_group_name_H-M   'P 1'
#
loop_
_entity.id
_entity.type
_entity.pdbx_description
1 polymer ?
#
loop_
_entity_poly.entity_id
_entity_poly.type
_entity_poly.pdbx_seq_one_letter_code
_entity_poly.pdbx_strand_id
1 'polypeptide(L)'
;MGNEIRGRPVINNKSASRPRSARSAASSMSRRRRQSTSENFGIQFGYRTLSIHVSESQHAAANAETDLKAAKEGDDEYFAELNFHTLPEEWTQQPSEPQANYLKKLFVYVFGGFCSVRWIGAIVFFTCWMPLSDPPSAQNLAMAVLILIVIFLQDGFSAFQDWFTQKTMKSITNLLPSETLIMRNGDVKRVTASELVEGDIVHLRTGSKVLADIRLLSHSGDIRFDRGVLTGESDEVEGAIDSTDLNFLESRNIALMGTTVVNGHDVGIIILTGAQSVMKRVARAATDVREKVTLIQGEIWRFVRIIVVLTVLLALLIFAVWIAWLKRDHPSYMNVVQMLNNVMGCVVAFIPEGMPVAVTLTLMMAAWRMKAVKILPKGLSTVETLGCINVICSDKTGPLT
;
A
#
# COMPACT_ATOMS: atom_id res chain seq x y z
N MET A 1 14.97 59.67 -26.03
CA MET A 1 16.01 59.71 -27.09
C MET A 1 16.07 58.31 -27.70
N GLY A 2 15.65 58.16 -28.98
CA GLY A 2 15.78 57.01 -29.92
C GLY A 2 15.32 55.62 -29.43
N ASN A 3 14.30 54.93 -29.96
CA ASN A 3 13.69 54.76 -31.29
C ASN A 3 14.60 54.10 -32.36
N GLU A 4 14.23 52.90 -32.81
CA GLU A 4 14.41 52.25 -34.15
C GLU A 4 14.24 50.71 -33.98
N ILE A 5 13.22 50.01 -34.47
CA ILE A 5 12.70 49.72 -35.84
C ILE A 5 13.70 48.98 -36.75
N ARG A 6 13.39 47.72 -37.09
CA ARG A 6 13.47 47.04 -38.42
C ARG A 6 13.35 45.52 -38.18
N GLY A 7 12.62 44.70 -38.93
CA GLY A 7 12.02 44.83 -40.25
C GLY A 7 12.17 43.46 -40.93
N ARG A 8 11.05 42.77 -41.20
CA ARG A 8 11.02 41.60 -42.10
C ARG A 8 11.35 42.03 -43.53
N PRO A 9 11.78 41.11 -44.40
CA PRO A 9 11.41 41.17 -45.80
C PRO A 9 10.54 39.96 -46.21
N VAL A 10 9.47 40.28 -46.91
CA VAL A 10 8.68 39.41 -47.78
C VAL A 10 9.24 39.56 -49.19
N ILE A 11 9.48 38.47 -49.90
CA ILE A 11 9.60 38.48 -51.37
C ILE A 11 8.66 37.42 -51.94
N ASN A 12 8.12 37.79 -53.09
CA ASN A 12 6.80 37.50 -53.61
C ASN A 12 6.92 36.74 -54.95
N ASN A 13 5.84 36.03 -55.30
CA ASN A 13 5.28 35.85 -56.64
C ASN A 13 5.92 34.96 -57.74
N LYS A 14 5.09 33.96 -58.12
CA LYS A 14 4.47 33.69 -59.45
C LYS A 14 5.32 33.22 -60.65
N SER A 15 4.87 32.09 -61.21
CA SER A 15 4.30 31.90 -62.57
C SER A 15 4.70 30.51 -63.12
N ALA A 16 3.77 29.59 -63.32
CA ALA A 16 2.91 29.37 -64.49
C ALA A 16 3.52 28.43 -65.55
N SER A 17 2.98 27.22 -65.68
CA SER A 17 2.57 26.61 -66.98
C SER A 17 1.97 25.20 -66.78
N ARG A 18 0.82 25.00 -67.43
CA ARG A 18 0.06 23.76 -67.70
C ARG A 18 0.40 23.30 -69.14
N PRO A 19 -0.13 22.20 -69.73
CA PRO A 19 -0.69 20.94 -69.23
C PRO A 19 -0.29 19.68 -70.08
N ARG A 20 -1.02 18.55 -69.89
CA ARG A 20 -1.16 17.31 -70.72
C ARG A 20 -0.13 16.19 -70.40
N SER A 21 -0.44 14.90 -70.33
CA SER A 21 -1.60 14.10 -70.74
C SER A 21 -1.63 12.71 -70.04
N ALA A 22 -2.84 12.15 -69.97
CA ALA A 22 -3.21 10.75 -70.22
C ALA A 22 -2.66 9.57 -69.37
N ARG A 23 -3.59 9.02 -68.56
CA ARG A 23 -3.98 7.60 -68.40
C ARG A 23 -3.09 6.51 -69.04
N SER A 24 -2.60 5.60 -68.19
CA SER A 24 -2.86 4.13 -68.20
C SER A 24 -2.05 3.51 -67.05
N ALA A 25 -2.67 2.96 -66.01
CA ALA A 25 -3.17 1.59 -65.92
C ALA A 25 -2.10 0.53 -66.28
N ALA A 26 -1.33 0.08 -65.29
CA ALA A 26 -1.04 -1.35 -65.08
C ALA A 26 -0.22 -1.55 -63.80
N SER A 27 -0.75 -2.42 -62.95
CA SER A 27 -0.15 -3.03 -61.78
C SER A 27 1.07 -3.90 -62.12
N SER A 28 2.15 -3.77 -61.37
CA SER A 28 2.97 -4.93 -60.99
C SER A 28 3.87 -4.60 -59.80
N MET A 29 3.67 -5.39 -58.76
CA MET A 29 4.38 -5.41 -57.49
C MET A 29 5.88 -5.72 -57.65
N SER A 30 6.63 -5.25 -56.65
CA SER A 30 7.98 -5.69 -56.22
C SER A 30 9.18 -4.90 -56.77
N ARG A 31 9.73 -4.02 -55.93
CA ARG A 31 11.00 -4.27 -55.24
C ARG A 31 11.29 -3.16 -54.22
N ARG A 32 11.54 -3.61 -52.99
CA ARG A 32 12.02 -2.85 -51.82
C ARG A 32 13.05 -1.78 -52.20
N ARG A 33 12.79 -0.53 -51.83
CA ARG A 33 13.82 0.44 -51.48
C ARG A 33 13.37 1.21 -50.24
N ARG A 34 14.23 1.15 -49.23
CA ARG A 34 14.15 1.73 -47.89
C ARG A 34 13.45 3.09 -47.86
N GLN A 35 12.50 3.25 -46.94
CA GLN A 35 12.14 4.55 -46.43
C GLN A 35 12.31 4.53 -44.91
N SER A 36 13.22 5.41 -44.49
CA SER A 36 13.49 5.78 -43.11
C SER A 36 12.18 6.18 -42.42
N THR A 37 11.84 5.50 -41.34
CA THR A 37 10.85 5.97 -40.38
C THR A 37 11.54 6.02 -39.02
N SER A 38 11.63 7.22 -38.46
CA SER A 38 12.05 7.46 -37.08
C SER A 38 11.25 6.56 -36.15
N GLU A 39 11.95 5.77 -35.34
CA GLU A 39 11.36 5.02 -34.23
C GLU A 39 10.87 6.02 -33.16
N ASN A 40 9.66 6.53 -33.33
CA ASN A 40 8.87 7.01 -32.20
C ASN A 40 8.36 5.76 -31.48
N PHE A 41 9.05 5.38 -30.40
CA PHE A 41 8.61 4.34 -29.47
C PHE A 41 7.44 4.89 -28.64
N GLY A 42 6.27 5.04 -29.28
CA GLY A 42 5.02 5.30 -28.59
C GLY A 42 4.44 3.98 -28.09
N ILE A 43 4.41 3.80 -26.78
CA ILE A 43 3.68 2.69 -26.15
C ILE A 43 2.20 2.86 -26.52
N GLN A 44 1.61 1.86 -27.19
CA GLN A 44 0.16 1.85 -27.44
C GLN A 44 -0.58 1.63 -26.12
N PHE A 45 -1.18 2.69 -25.58
CA PHE A 45 -2.08 2.59 -24.44
C PHE A 45 -3.45 2.09 -24.92
N GLY A 46 -3.81 0.87 -24.56
CA GLY A 46 -5.20 0.40 -24.65
C GLY A 46 -5.94 0.79 -23.37
N TYR A 47 -7.05 1.52 -23.49
CA TYR A 47 -7.95 1.76 -22.35
C TYR A 47 -9.21 0.90 -22.49
N ARG A 48 -9.72 0.42 -21.36
CA ARG A 48 -11.05 -0.18 -21.24
C ARG A 48 -11.77 0.52 -20.10
N THR A 49 -12.97 1.02 -20.37
CA THR A 49 -13.82 1.63 -19.35
C THR A 49 -14.62 0.52 -18.67
N LEU A 50 -14.52 0.41 -17.34
CA LEU A 50 -15.37 -0.45 -16.53
C LEU A 50 -16.43 0.41 -15.85
N SER A 51 -17.69 0.24 -16.23
CA SER A 51 -18.84 0.79 -15.51
C SER A 51 -19.39 -0.29 -14.56
N ILE A 52 -19.35 -0.05 -13.26
CA ILE A 52 -19.92 -0.96 -12.26
C ILE A 52 -21.43 -0.69 -12.20
N HIS A 53 -22.23 -1.60 -12.78
CA HIS A 53 -23.67 -1.65 -12.52
C HIS A 53 -23.91 -2.61 -11.35
N VAL A 54 -24.36 -2.07 -10.22
CA VAL A 54 -24.71 -2.84 -9.02
C VAL A 54 -26.12 -3.41 -9.20
N SER A 55 -26.24 -4.54 -9.91
CA SER A 55 -27.54 -5.22 -10.13
C SER A 55 -27.81 -6.38 -9.17
N GLU A 56 -26.85 -6.77 -8.30
CA GLU A 56 -26.98 -7.99 -7.48
C GLU A 56 -27.72 -7.81 -6.14
N SER A 57 -28.16 -6.60 -5.77
CA SER A 57 -28.95 -6.38 -4.54
C SER A 57 -30.45 -6.71 -4.68
N GLN A 58 -30.96 -6.90 -5.90
CA GLN A 58 -32.40 -7.10 -6.13
C GLN A 58 -32.93 -8.47 -5.65
N HIS A 59 -32.08 -9.49 -5.58
CA HIS A 59 -32.53 -10.83 -5.15
C HIS A 59 -32.62 -11.01 -3.63
N ALA A 60 -31.98 -10.15 -2.83
CA ALA A 60 -32.07 -10.19 -1.37
C ALA A 60 -33.36 -9.54 -0.83
N ALA A 61 -33.92 -8.55 -1.55
CA ALA A 61 -35.11 -7.81 -1.12
C ALA A 61 -36.39 -8.65 -1.14
N ALA A 62 -36.50 -9.62 -2.06
CA ALA A 62 -37.70 -10.45 -2.21
C ALA A 62 -37.99 -11.36 -0.99
N ASN A 63 -36.94 -11.74 -0.25
CA ASN A 63 -37.09 -12.57 0.96
C ASN A 63 -37.41 -11.74 2.21
N ALA A 64 -37.11 -10.44 2.22
CA ALA A 64 -37.35 -9.56 3.36
C ALA A 64 -38.81 -9.07 3.44
N GLU A 65 -39.52 -9.01 2.31
CA GLU A 65 -40.93 -8.59 2.26
C GLU A 65 -41.89 -9.56 2.98
N THR A 66 -41.52 -10.84 3.06
CA THR A 66 -42.29 -11.86 3.79
C THR A 66 -42.17 -11.73 5.30
N ASP A 67 -41.02 -11.30 5.81
CA ASP A 67 -40.76 -11.18 7.25
C ASP A 67 -41.38 -9.90 7.85
N LEU A 68 -41.46 -8.82 7.05
CA LEU A 68 -42.05 -7.53 7.46
C LEU A 68 -43.57 -7.57 7.74
N LYS A 69 -44.30 -8.57 7.22
CA LYS A 69 -45.74 -8.71 7.48
C LYS A 69 -46.05 -9.39 8.82
N ALA A 70 -45.10 -10.12 9.40
CA ALA A 70 -45.28 -10.81 10.68
C ALA A 70 -45.00 -9.90 11.90
N ALA A 71 -44.29 -8.79 11.72
CA ALA A 71 -43.81 -7.94 12.81
C ALA A 71 -44.75 -6.80 13.23
N LYS A 72 -45.97 -6.72 12.69
CA LYS A 72 -46.86 -5.54 12.82
C LYS A 72 -47.72 -5.46 14.09
N GLU A 73 -47.50 -6.31 15.09
CA GLU A 73 -48.23 -6.23 16.37
C GLU A 73 -47.25 -6.00 17.53
N GLY A 74 -47.06 -4.73 17.91
CA GLY A 74 -46.43 -4.35 19.19
C GLY A 74 -45.26 -3.35 19.11
N ASP A 75 -45.38 -2.25 18.37
CA ASP A 75 -44.27 -1.30 18.15
C ASP A 75 -44.07 -0.25 19.26
N ASP A 76 -45.05 -0.03 20.14
CA ASP A 76 -45.00 1.10 21.09
C ASP A 76 -44.09 0.84 22.32
N GLU A 77 -43.84 -0.42 22.69
CA GLU A 77 -42.94 -0.79 23.80
C GLU A 77 -41.50 -1.12 23.35
N TYR A 78 -41.30 -1.50 22.07
CA TYR A 78 -39.99 -1.92 21.55
C TYR A 78 -38.93 -0.82 21.63
N PHE A 79 -39.30 0.43 21.37
CA PHE A 79 -38.39 1.56 21.39
C PHE A 79 -38.08 2.11 22.79
N ALA A 80 -38.90 1.75 23.80
CA ALA A 80 -38.73 2.23 25.17
C ALA A 80 -37.63 1.48 25.94
N GLU A 81 -37.31 0.24 25.54
CA GLU A 81 -36.28 -0.60 26.20
C GLU A 81 -34.89 -0.52 25.55
N LEU A 82 -34.76 0.16 24.41
CA LEU A 82 -33.49 0.29 23.70
C LEU A 82 -32.60 1.34 24.39
N ASN A 83 -31.62 0.88 25.15
CA ASN A 83 -30.56 1.72 25.72
C ASN A 83 -29.60 2.21 24.62
N PHE A 84 -30.01 3.22 23.83
CA PHE A 84 -29.21 3.83 22.76
C PHE A 84 -27.99 4.64 23.26
N HIS A 85 -27.81 4.79 24.57
CA HIS A 85 -26.85 5.73 25.14
C HIS A 85 -25.46 5.17 25.44
N THR A 86 -25.23 3.87 25.27
CA THR A 86 -23.91 3.27 25.50
C THR A 86 -23.59 2.25 24.41
N LEU A 87 -22.75 2.63 23.46
CA LEU A 87 -22.09 1.66 22.59
C LEU A 87 -21.23 0.73 23.47
N PRO A 88 -21.25 -0.60 23.23
CA PRO A 88 -20.25 -1.49 23.79
C PRO A 88 -18.84 -1.00 23.42
N GLU A 89 -17.90 -1.01 24.38
CA GLU A 89 -16.52 -0.51 24.19
C GLU A 89 -15.79 -1.10 22.97
N GLU A 90 -16.26 -2.22 22.44
CA GLU A 90 -15.73 -2.90 21.26
C GLU A 90 -15.90 -2.07 19.96
N TRP A 91 -16.93 -1.21 19.86
CA TRP A 91 -17.25 -0.44 18.66
C TRP A 91 -16.62 0.96 18.63
N THR A 92 -16.22 1.48 19.79
CA THR A 92 -15.48 2.75 19.93
C THR A 92 -13.97 2.58 19.69
N GLN A 93 -13.49 1.34 19.70
CA GLN A 93 -12.11 1.04 19.32
C GLN A 93 -11.97 1.12 17.80
N GLN A 94 -11.36 2.22 17.32
CA GLN A 94 -10.66 2.18 16.03
C GLN A 94 -9.75 0.93 16.06
N PRO A 95 -9.65 0.16 14.95
CA PRO A 95 -8.64 -0.87 14.86
C PRO A 95 -7.31 -0.17 15.10
N SER A 96 -6.77 -0.36 16.30
CA SER A 96 -5.48 0.19 16.67
C SER A 96 -4.52 -0.32 15.60
N GLU A 97 -3.73 0.59 15.01
CA GLU A 97 -2.61 0.17 14.16
C GLU A 97 -1.91 -0.96 14.91
N PRO A 98 -1.76 -2.16 14.31
CA PRO A 98 -1.30 -3.32 15.04
C PRO A 98 -0.01 -2.92 15.73
N GLN A 99 -0.04 -2.84 17.07
CA GLN A 99 1.10 -2.39 17.82
C GLN A 99 2.24 -3.32 17.42
N ALA A 100 3.19 -2.78 16.67
CA ALA A 100 4.29 -3.56 16.14
C ALA A 100 5.06 -4.03 17.38
N ASN A 101 4.84 -5.29 17.77
CA ASN A 101 5.53 -5.89 18.90
C ASN A 101 7.02 -5.80 18.61
N TYR A 102 7.68 -4.77 19.15
CA TYR A 102 9.06 -4.45 18.84
C TYR A 102 9.97 -5.63 19.20
N LEU A 103 9.61 -6.36 20.27
CA LEU A 103 10.23 -7.62 20.67
C LEU A 103 10.05 -8.73 19.62
N LYS A 104 8.87 -8.89 19.03
CA LYS A 104 8.63 -9.87 17.96
C LYS A 104 9.41 -9.49 16.70
N LYS A 105 9.49 -8.19 16.40
CA LYS A 105 10.26 -7.67 15.26
C LYS A 105 11.77 -7.89 15.46
N LEU A 106 12.28 -7.57 16.65
CA LEU A 106 13.66 -7.85 17.06
C LEU A 106 13.97 -9.35 16.98
N PHE A 107 13.07 -10.20 17.47
CA PHE A 107 13.25 -11.65 17.41
C PHE A 107 13.33 -12.16 15.96
N VAL A 108 12.49 -11.63 15.07
CA VAL A 108 12.55 -11.94 13.63
C VAL A 108 13.85 -11.42 13.00
N TYR A 109 14.40 -10.28 13.45
CA TYR A 109 15.71 -9.82 12.98
C TYR A 109 16.85 -10.76 13.42
N VAL A 110 16.88 -11.13 14.70
CA VAL A 110 17.97 -11.93 15.30
C VAL A 110 17.97 -13.39 14.82
N PHE A 111 16.79 -13.97 14.59
CA PHE A 111 16.65 -15.39 14.23
C PHE A 111 16.20 -15.63 12.78
N GLY A 112 15.87 -14.58 12.02
CA GLY A 112 15.39 -14.68 10.65
C GLY A 112 16.48 -14.81 9.60
N GLY A 113 16.13 -15.41 8.46
CA GLY A 113 16.96 -15.42 7.24
C GLY A 113 18.38 -15.94 7.46
N PHE A 114 19.37 -15.17 7.02
CA PHE A 114 20.80 -15.52 7.08
C PHE A 114 21.38 -15.54 8.51
N CYS A 115 20.76 -14.87 9.48
CA CYS A 115 21.24 -14.90 10.88
C CYS A 115 21.15 -16.31 11.48
N SER A 116 20.15 -17.11 11.07
CA SER A 116 20.02 -18.51 11.48
C SER A 116 21.26 -19.36 11.14
N VAL A 117 21.88 -19.13 9.97
CA VAL A 117 23.10 -19.84 9.54
C VAL A 117 24.31 -19.40 10.39
N ARG A 118 24.39 -18.13 10.78
CA ARG A 118 25.49 -17.62 11.63
C ARG A 118 25.39 -18.13 13.06
N TRP A 119 24.18 -18.32 13.59
CA TRP A 119 23.98 -19.00 14.87
C TRP A 119 24.49 -20.44 14.86
N ILE A 120 24.24 -21.19 13.78
CA ILE A 120 24.84 -22.52 13.58
C ILE A 120 26.37 -22.41 13.53
N GLY A 121 26.90 -21.39 12.84
CA GLY A 121 28.32 -20.98 12.89
C GLY A 121 28.89 -20.86 14.29
N ALA A 122 28.28 -19.99 15.10
CA ALA A 122 28.72 -19.74 16.47
C ALA A 122 28.72 -21.04 17.29
N ILE A 123 27.66 -21.85 17.20
CA ILE A 123 27.56 -23.13 17.91
C ILE A 123 28.69 -24.07 17.49
N VAL A 124 28.95 -24.23 16.19
CA VAL A 124 30.01 -25.12 15.69
C VAL A 124 31.39 -24.67 16.18
N PHE A 125 31.72 -23.37 16.13
CA PHE A 125 33.00 -22.88 16.64
C PHE A 125 33.14 -23.01 18.16
N PHE A 126 32.05 -22.82 18.92
CA PHE A 126 32.04 -23.10 20.36
C PHE A 126 32.29 -24.59 20.66
N THR A 127 31.66 -25.50 19.89
CA THR A 127 31.92 -26.94 20.04
C THR A 127 33.35 -27.32 19.63
N CYS A 128 33.92 -26.62 18.65
CA CYS A 128 35.31 -26.83 18.24
C CYS A 128 36.32 -26.27 19.25
N TRP A 129 35.93 -25.34 20.14
CA TRP A 129 36.83 -24.74 21.13
C TRP A 129 37.09 -25.65 22.33
N MET A 130 36.04 -26.21 22.95
CA MET A 130 36.16 -26.91 24.24
C MET A 130 35.83 -28.41 24.18
N PRO A 131 34.70 -28.87 23.61
CA PRO A 131 34.41 -30.31 23.58
C PRO A 131 35.15 -31.13 22.51
N LEU A 132 35.66 -30.52 21.43
CA LEU A 132 36.35 -31.25 20.35
C LEU A 132 37.87 -30.99 20.25
N SER A 133 38.41 -29.98 20.95
CA SER A 133 39.85 -29.67 20.94
C SER A 133 40.47 -29.86 22.32
N ASP A 134 41.59 -30.60 22.39
CA ASP A 134 42.42 -30.73 23.59
C ASP A 134 43.89 -30.53 23.20
N PRO A 135 44.58 -29.43 23.60
CA PRO A 135 44.11 -28.31 24.42
C PRO A 135 43.13 -27.37 23.68
N PRO A 136 42.37 -26.54 24.42
CA PRO A 136 41.39 -25.64 23.83
C PRO A 136 42.01 -24.64 22.86
N SER A 137 41.46 -24.60 21.64
CA SER A 137 41.95 -23.71 20.57
C SER A 137 41.46 -22.28 20.79
N ALA A 138 42.37 -21.38 21.15
CA ALA A 138 42.09 -19.95 21.27
C ALA A 138 41.58 -19.34 19.94
N GLN A 139 42.00 -19.90 18.80
CA GLN A 139 41.54 -19.46 17.47
C GLN A 139 40.04 -19.73 17.27
N ASN A 140 39.54 -20.91 17.69
CA ASN A 140 38.12 -21.27 17.53
C ASN A 140 37.24 -20.40 18.44
N LEU A 141 37.70 -20.09 19.65
CA LEU A 141 37.02 -19.16 20.55
C LEU A 141 36.97 -17.75 19.94
N ALA A 142 38.09 -17.26 19.40
CA ALA A 142 38.13 -15.96 18.74
C ALA A 142 37.16 -15.87 17.56
N MET A 143 37.06 -16.92 16.74
CA MET A 143 36.10 -17.00 15.63
C MET A 143 34.64 -17.01 16.11
N ALA A 144 34.33 -17.76 17.18
CA ALA A 144 32.98 -17.78 17.76
C ALA A 144 32.56 -16.40 18.29
N VAL A 145 33.44 -15.73 19.03
CA VAL A 145 33.20 -14.38 19.56
C VAL A 145 33.08 -13.36 18.42
N LEU A 146 33.93 -13.46 17.39
CA LEU A 146 33.86 -12.59 16.22
C LEU A 146 32.51 -12.71 15.50
N ILE A 147 32.01 -13.93 15.28
CA ILE A 147 30.70 -14.16 14.65
C ILE A 147 29.57 -13.55 15.48
N LEU A 148 29.61 -13.70 16.82
CA LEU A 148 28.62 -13.09 17.69
C LEU A 148 28.64 -11.56 17.58
N ILE A 149 29.82 -10.93 17.57
CA ILE A 149 29.95 -9.47 17.38
C ILE A 149 29.32 -9.04 16.05
N VAL A 150 29.58 -9.79 14.96
CA VAL A 150 29.01 -9.50 13.63
C VAL A 150 27.48 -9.62 13.63
N ILE A 151 26.92 -10.63 14.30
CA ILE A 151 25.45 -10.79 14.45
C ILE A 151 24.86 -9.55 15.15
N PHE A 152 25.38 -9.19 16.32
CA PHE A 152 24.84 -8.05 17.09
C PHE A 152 24.99 -6.71 16.36
N LEU A 153 26.11 -6.49 15.67
CA LEU A 153 26.34 -5.27 14.90
C LEU A 153 25.36 -5.18 13.72
N GLN A 154 25.15 -6.29 13.00
CA GLN A 154 24.21 -6.34 11.88
C GLN A 154 22.76 -6.13 12.32
N ASP A 155 22.35 -6.79 13.40
CA ASP A 155 21.00 -6.68 13.94
C ASP A 155 20.73 -5.25 14.45
N GLY A 156 21.71 -4.66 15.15
CA GLY A 156 21.67 -3.27 15.59
C GLY A 156 21.55 -2.29 14.43
N PHE A 157 22.34 -2.49 13.36
CA PHE A 157 22.26 -1.66 12.15
C PHE A 157 20.91 -1.80 11.46
N SER A 158 20.37 -3.02 11.38
CA SER A 158 19.06 -3.29 10.77
C SER A 158 17.91 -2.63 11.55
N ALA A 159 17.95 -2.69 12.88
CA ALA A 159 17.00 -2.01 13.75
C ALA A 159 17.10 -0.48 13.61
N PHE A 160 18.31 0.07 13.53
CA PHE A 160 18.54 1.49 13.31
C PHE A 160 17.99 1.96 11.94
N GLN A 161 18.22 1.17 10.89
CA GLN A 161 17.72 1.44 9.54
C GLN A 161 16.17 1.46 9.49
N ASP A 162 15.52 0.50 10.13
CA ASP A 162 14.07 0.41 10.21
C ASP A 162 13.47 1.58 11.01
N TRP A 163 14.10 1.94 12.15
CA TRP A 163 13.72 3.12 12.92
C TRP A 163 13.84 4.41 12.10
N PHE A 164 14.94 4.60 11.37
CA PHE A 164 15.16 5.79 10.53
C PHE A 164 14.13 5.88 9.40
N THR A 165 13.80 4.74 8.79
CA THR A 165 12.77 4.64 7.75
C THR A 165 11.40 5.04 8.30
N GLN A 166 10.99 4.49 9.44
CA GLN A 166 9.70 4.79 10.07
C GLN A 166 9.60 6.23 10.55
N LYS A 167 10.66 6.80 11.13
CA LYS A 167 10.68 8.20 11.56
C LYS A 167 10.46 9.16 10.40
N THR A 168 11.10 8.87 9.26
CA THR A 168 10.97 9.67 8.02
C THR A 168 9.56 9.58 7.44
N MET A 169 8.88 8.43 7.57
CA MET A 169 7.50 8.25 7.12
C MET A 169 6.46 8.85 8.08
N LYS A 170 6.65 8.75 9.41
CA LYS A 170 5.69 9.28 10.39
C LYS A 170 5.60 10.80 10.39
N SER A 171 6.70 11.52 10.12
CA SER A 171 6.67 12.98 10.02
C SER A 171 5.84 13.51 8.84
N ILE A 172 5.37 12.64 7.95
CA ILE A 172 4.59 12.99 6.75
C ILE A 172 3.09 12.83 7.00
N THR A 173 2.67 12.07 8.02
CA THR A 173 1.26 11.64 8.17
C THR A 173 0.71 12.09 9.51
N ASN A 174 0.18 13.31 9.58
CA ASN A 174 -0.68 13.77 10.68
C ASN A 174 -1.85 14.57 10.09
N LEU A 175 -3.07 14.08 10.25
CA LEU A 175 -4.30 14.82 9.95
C LEU A 175 -5.19 14.86 11.19
N LEU A 176 -5.76 16.03 11.44
CA LEU A 176 -6.42 16.43 12.68
C LEU A 176 -7.83 15.79 12.81
N PRO A 177 -8.29 15.53 14.05
CA PRO A 177 -9.68 15.18 14.31
C PRO A 177 -10.62 16.35 13.98
N SER A 178 -11.83 16.03 13.51
CA SER A 178 -12.90 16.98 13.16
C SER A 178 -14.06 16.88 14.17
N GLU A 179 -14.66 18.01 14.54
CA GLU A 179 -15.80 18.13 15.46
C GLU A 179 -17.11 18.43 14.71
N THR A 180 -18.26 18.07 15.28
CA THR A 180 -19.60 18.43 14.76
C THR A 180 -20.56 18.89 15.86
N LEU A 181 -21.68 19.51 15.48
CA LEU A 181 -22.74 19.98 16.38
C LEU A 181 -23.87 18.96 16.45
N ILE A 182 -24.19 18.49 17.65
CA ILE A 182 -25.30 17.57 17.91
C ILE A 182 -26.28 18.16 18.92
N MET A 183 -27.54 17.73 18.85
CA MET A 183 -28.58 18.04 19.83
C MET A 183 -28.85 16.81 20.69
N ARG A 184 -28.59 16.91 22.00
CA ARG A 184 -28.92 15.88 23.00
C ARG A 184 -29.63 16.53 24.18
N ASN A 185 -30.72 15.94 24.65
CA ASN A 185 -31.53 16.46 25.76
C ASN A 185 -32.01 17.92 25.57
N GLY A 186 -32.25 18.33 24.32
CA GLY A 186 -32.68 19.70 23.98
C GLY A 186 -31.56 20.73 23.86
N ASP A 187 -30.32 20.39 24.23
CA ASP A 187 -29.16 21.29 24.14
C ASP A 187 -28.26 20.94 22.95
N VAL A 188 -27.81 21.98 22.23
CA VAL A 188 -26.83 21.83 21.14
C VAL A 188 -25.41 21.84 21.71
N LYS A 189 -24.64 20.77 21.48
CA LYS A 189 -23.27 20.59 21.97
C LYS A 189 -22.31 20.26 20.81
N ARG A 190 -21.06 20.73 20.91
CA ARG A 190 -19.99 20.28 20.02
C ARG A 190 -19.38 19.00 20.54
N VAL A 191 -19.25 18.02 19.67
CA VAL A 191 -18.85 16.66 20.01
C VAL A 191 -17.89 16.14 18.95
N THR A 192 -16.88 15.39 19.39
CA THR A 192 -15.87 14.78 18.50
C THR A 192 -16.50 13.61 17.73
N ALA A 193 -16.00 13.32 16.53
CA ALA A 193 -16.48 12.20 15.71
C ALA A 193 -16.58 10.84 16.45
N SER A 194 -15.72 10.61 17.45
CA SER A 194 -15.67 9.38 18.25
C SER A 194 -16.84 9.21 19.23
N GLU A 195 -17.54 10.29 19.55
CA GLU A 195 -18.61 10.32 20.56
C GLU A 195 -20.02 10.31 19.94
N LEU A 196 -20.11 10.24 18.60
CA LEU A 196 -21.37 10.17 17.87
C LEU A 196 -22.00 8.78 17.97
N VAL A 197 -23.32 8.73 18.22
CA VAL A 197 -24.10 7.49 18.25
C VAL A 197 -25.29 7.56 17.31
N GLU A 198 -25.78 6.38 16.91
CA GLU A 198 -27.00 6.26 16.09
C GLU A 198 -28.20 6.84 16.85
N GLY A 199 -29.06 7.55 16.15
CA GLY A 199 -30.20 8.26 16.75
C GLY A 199 -29.93 9.69 17.21
N ASP A 200 -28.67 10.14 17.27
CA ASP A 200 -28.37 11.55 17.55
C ASP A 200 -28.93 12.46 16.45
N ILE A 201 -29.41 13.65 16.85
CA ILE A 201 -29.81 14.71 15.91
C ILE A 201 -28.61 15.62 15.68
N VAL A 202 -28.21 15.79 14.42
CA VAL A 202 -27.04 16.57 14.02
C VAL A 202 -27.47 17.82 13.29
N HIS A 203 -26.80 18.93 13.60
CA HIS A 203 -26.96 20.17 12.86
C HIS A 203 -25.79 20.36 11.91
N LEU A 204 -26.07 20.33 10.62
CA LEU A 204 -25.10 20.58 9.57
C LEU A 204 -25.26 22.01 9.06
N ARG A 205 -24.13 22.66 8.80
CA ARG A 205 -24.06 24.02 8.22
C ARG A 205 -23.06 24.03 7.09
N THR A 206 -23.17 24.99 6.19
CA THR A 206 -22.15 25.28 5.17
C THR A 206 -20.72 25.16 5.74
N GLY A 207 -19.88 24.39 5.06
CA GLY A 207 -18.50 24.09 5.44
C GLY A 207 -18.33 22.94 6.44
N SER A 208 -19.41 22.39 7.00
CA SER A 208 -19.33 21.26 7.92
C SER A 208 -19.05 19.96 7.18
N LYS A 209 -18.14 19.16 7.73
CA LYS A 209 -17.91 17.79 7.26
C LYS A 209 -18.92 16.86 7.92
N VAL A 210 -19.50 15.98 7.12
CA VAL A 210 -20.45 14.96 7.58
C VAL A 210 -19.64 13.82 8.23
N LEU A 211 -19.80 13.62 9.54
CA LEU A 211 -18.97 12.69 10.34
C LEU A 211 -19.57 11.29 10.49
N ALA A 212 -20.84 11.09 10.15
CA ALA A 212 -21.59 9.83 10.17
C ALA A 212 -22.60 9.82 9.01
N ASP A 213 -23.23 8.69 8.68
CA ASP A 213 -24.30 8.69 7.68
C ASP A 213 -25.60 9.18 8.34
N ILE A 214 -26.24 10.18 7.75
CA ILE A 214 -27.34 10.94 8.34
C ILE A 214 -28.53 10.95 7.40
N ARG A 215 -29.72 10.69 7.91
CA ARG A 215 -30.97 10.91 7.18
C ARG A 215 -31.46 12.33 7.45
N LEU A 216 -31.70 13.09 6.38
CA LEU A 216 -32.18 14.48 6.47
C LEU A 216 -33.62 14.48 7.01
N LEU A 217 -33.89 15.32 8.01
CA LEU A 217 -35.24 15.51 8.57
C LEU A 217 -35.83 16.85 8.14
N SER A 218 -35.00 17.89 8.11
CA SER A 218 -35.39 19.22 7.63
C SER A 218 -34.17 19.99 7.16
N HIS A 219 -34.27 20.62 6.00
CA HIS A 219 -33.16 21.35 5.40
C HIS A 219 -33.61 22.69 4.83
N SER A 220 -32.66 23.59 4.58
CA SER A 220 -32.89 24.77 3.77
C SER A 220 -33.08 24.39 2.30
N GLY A 221 -33.93 25.12 1.56
CA GLY A 221 -34.22 24.79 0.16
C GLY A 221 -33.03 24.83 -0.79
N ASP A 222 -31.89 25.37 -0.36
CA ASP A 222 -30.64 25.50 -1.10
C ASP A 222 -29.52 24.57 -0.59
N ILE A 223 -29.85 23.57 0.22
CA ILE A 223 -28.88 22.59 0.74
C ILE A 223 -28.17 21.85 -0.40
N ARG A 224 -26.84 21.84 -0.36
CA ARG A 224 -26.00 21.13 -1.33
C ARG A 224 -24.86 20.41 -0.64
N PHE A 225 -24.56 19.20 -1.10
CA PHE A 225 -23.49 18.35 -0.60
C PHE A 225 -22.45 18.08 -1.69
N ASP A 226 -21.17 18.18 -1.33
CA ASP A 226 -20.07 17.69 -2.13
C ASP A 226 -19.84 16.21 -1.83
N ARG A 227 -20.15 15.39 -2.83
CA ARG A 227 -20.05 13.93 -2.79
C ARG A 227 -18.83 13.39 -3.53
N GLY A 228 -17.88 14.24 -3.92
CA GLY A 228 -16.70 13.85 -4.69
C GLY A 228 -15.81 12.85 -3.97
N VAL A 229 -15.78 12.87 -2.63
CA VAL A 229 -15.01 11.88 -1.84
C VAL A 229 -15.53 10.45 -2.04
N LEU A 230 -16.81 10.26 -2.35
CA LEU A 230 -17.44 8.95 -2.53
C LEU A 230 -17.67 8.59 -4.00
N THR A 231 -18.00 9.57 -4.83
CA THR A 231 -18.39 9.37 -6.22
C THR A 231 -17.27 9.66 -7.22
N GLY A 232 -16.23 10.39 -6.80
CA GLY A 232 -15.18 10.92 -7.67
C GLY A 232 -15.60 12.17 -8.45
N GLU A 233 -16.90 12.51 -8.51
CA GLU A 233 -17.39 13.66 -9.29
C GLU A 233 -17.48 14.92 -8.42
N SER A 234 -17.08 16.07 -8.98
CA SER A 234 -17.05 17.37 -8.26
C SER A 234 -18.38 18.11 -8.26
N ASP A 235 -19.42 17.53 -8.86
CA ASP A 235 -20.74 18.15 -8.96
C ASP A 235 -21.46 18.14 -7.61
N GLU A 236 -22.03 19.28 -7.24
CA GLU A 236 -22.80 19.44 -6.02
C GLU A 236 -24.17 18.77 -6.15
N VAL A 237 -24.55 17.98 -5.15
CA VAL A 237 -25.83 17.26 -5.12
C VAL A 237 -26.78 17.93 -4.14
N GLU A 238 -28.00 18.22 -4.59
CA GLU A 238 -29.08 18.78 -3.77
C GLU A 238 -29.59 17.75 -2.75
N GLY A 239 -29.93 18.21 -1.54
CA GLY A 239 -30.59 17.40 -0.52
C GLY A 239 -32.12 17.39 -0.67
N ALA A 240 -32.75 16.31 -0.22
CA ALA A 240 -34.21 16.15 -0.18
C ALA A 240 -34.64 15.48 1.13
N ILE A 241 -35.88 15.69 1.60
CA ILE A 241 -36.39 14.98 2.80
C ILE A 241 -36.88 13.57 2.41
N ASP A 242 -37.59 13.47 1.29
CA ASP A 242 -38.13 12.21 0.79
C ASP A 242 -37.09 11.40 0.02
N SER A 243 -37.27 10.08 0.02
CA SER A 243 -36.40 9.18 -0.75
C SER A 243 -36.55 9.46 -2.24
N THR A 244 -35.45 9.78 -2.90
CA THR A 244 -35.46 10.08 -4.35
C THR A 244 -35.09 8.88 -5.20
N ASP A 245 -34.38 7.91 -4.62
CA ASP A 245 -33.97 6.68 -5.29
C ASP A 245 -34.13 5.48 -4.33
N LEU A 246 -34.20 4.28 -4.89
CA LEU A 246 -34.14 3.02 -4.15
C LEU A 246 -32.71 2.73 -3.69
N ASN A 247 -31.71 3.16 -4.46
CA ASN A 247 -30.32 3.01 -4.08
C ASN A 247 -29.97 4.02 -2.98
N PHE A 248 -29.59 3.49 -1.82
CA PHE A 248 -29.12 4.27 -0.67
C PHE A 248 -28.02 5.27 -1.03
N LEU A 249 -27.15 4.93 -1.98
CA LEU A 249 -26.09 5.83 -2.43
C LEU A 249 -26.62 6.94 -3.32
N GLU A 250 -27.63 6.73 -4.16
CA GLU A 250 -28.12 7.80 -5.07
C GLU A 250 -29.20 8.66 -4.43
N SER A 251 -29.79 8.21 -3.32
CA SER A 251 -30.85 8.96 -2.65
C SER A 251 -30.35 10.27 -2.04
N ARG A 252 -31.10 11.34 -2.27
CA ARG A 252 -30.77 12.72 -1.83
C ARG A 252 -31.18 13.01 -0.38
N ASN A 253 -31.89 12.08 0.25
CA ASN A 253 -32.27 12.19 1.66
C ASN A 253 -31.24 11.65 2.65
N ILE A 254 -30.04 11.36 2.16
CA ILE A 254 -28.96 10.82 2.96
C ILE A 254 -27.70 11.66 2.75
N ALA A 255 -27.22 12.25 3.84
CA ALA A 255 -25.88 12.82 3.90
C ALA A 255 -24.90 11.73 4.32
N LEU A 256 -23.91 11.44 3.47
CA LEU A 256 -22.98 10.33 3.67
C LEU A 256 -21.71 10.80 4.41
N MET A 257 -21.16 9.95 5.27
CA MET A 257 -19.93 10.19 6.00
C MET A 257 -18.77 10.54 5.05
N GLY A 258 -18.05 11.61 5.37
CA GLY A 258 -16.91 12.09 4.60
C GLY A 258 -17.25 13.15 3.55
N THR A 259 -18.53 13.34 3.24
CA THR A 259 -19.01 14.44 2.38
C THR A 259 -18.98 15.78 3.12
N THR A 260 -19.06 16.89 2.38
CA THR A 260 -19.03 18.24 2.95
C THR A 260 -20.28 19.01 2.51
N VAL A 261 -20.86 19.78 3.43
CA VAL A 261 -21.97 20.69 3.09
C VAL A 261 -21.41 21.92 2.40
N VAL A 262 -21.78 22.13 1.14
CA VAL A 262 -21.28 23.25 0.32
C VAL A 262 -22.14 24.49 0.49
N ASN A 263 -23.44 24.30 0.63
CA ASN A 263 -24.38 25.39 0.88
C ASN A 263 -25.56 24.93 1.72
N GLY A 264 -26.22 25.87 2.39
CA GLY A 264 -27.40 25.64 3.21
C GLY A 264 -27.13 25.11 4.63
N HIS A 265 -28.21 24.73 5.30
CA HIS A 265 -28.17 24.09 6.61
C HIS A 265 -29.22 22.98 6.69
N ASP A 266 -28.93 21.98 7.50
CA ASP A 266 -29.77 20.80 7.64
C ASP A 266 -29.79 20.30 9.09
N VAL A 267 -30.87 19.62 9.42
CA VAL A 267 -31.07 18.86 10.64
C VAL A 267 -31.41 17.44 10.23
N GLY A 268 -30.61 16.49 10.68
CA GLY A 268 -30.79 15.09 10.35
C GLY A 268 -30.51 14.17 11.53
N ILE A 269 -31.00 12.94 11.42
CA ILE A 269 -30.76 11.88 12.41
C ILE A 269 -29.66 10.95 11.91
N ILE A 270 -28.73 10.61 12.81
CA ILE A 270 -27.69 9.64 12.48
C ILE A 270 -28.30 8.25 12.33
N ILE A 271 -28.07 7.63 11.18
CA ILE A 271 -28.55 6.28 10.87
C ILE A 271 -27.43 5.23 10.96
N LEU A 272 -26.20 5.58 10.57
CA LEU A 272 -25.04 4.67 10.65
C LEU A 272 -23.83 5.41 11.17
N THR A 273 -23.17 4.83 12.17
CA THR A 273 -21.93 5.36 12.74
C THR A 273 -20.75 4.43 12.50
N GLY A 274 -19.54 4.98 12.70
CA GLY A 274 -18.36 4.15 12.90
C GLY A 274 -18.13 3.15 11.77
N ALA A 275 -17.99 1.87 12.11
CA ALA A 275 -17.69 0.78 11.18
C ALA A 275 -18.85 0.43 10.23
N GLN A 276 -20.09 0.83 10.56
CA GLN A 276 -21.28 0.54 9.77
C GLN A 276 -21.52 1.55 8.66
N SER A 277 -20.90 2.74 8.74
CA SER A 277 -21.05 3.76 7.70
C SER A 277 -20.53 3.28 6.35
N VAL A 278 -21.12 3.80 5.27
CA VAL A 278 -20.73 3.50 3.90
C VAL A 278 -19.24 3.72 3.68
N MET A 279 -18.73 4.89 4.09
CA MET A 279 -17.32 5.24 3.94
C MET A 279 -16.40 4.27 4.65
N LYS A 280 -16.72 3.85 5.89
CA LYS A 280 -15.88 2.89 6.61
C LYS A 280 -15.99 1.48 6.06
N ARG A 281 -17.14 1.07 5.51
CA ARG A 281 -17.26 -0.21 4.80
C ARG A 281 -16.38 -0.25 3.56
N VAL A 282 -16.35 0.83 2.78
CA VAL A 282 -15.42 0.99 1.64
C VAL A 282 -13.97 0.98 2.11
N ALA A 283 -13.64 1.74 3.16
CA ALA A 283 -12.30 1.76 3.72
C ALA A 283 -11.87 0.37 4.25
N ARG A 284 -12.76 -0.37 4.91
CA ARG A 284 -12.51 -1.73 5.39
C ARG A 284 -12.24 -2.69 4.24
N ALA A 285 -13.05 -2.65 3.19
CA ALA A 285 -12.82 -3.45 1.98
C ALA A 285 -11.47 -3.11 1.32
N ALA A 286 -11.03 -1.85 1.37
CA ALA A 286 -9.71 -1.46 0.89
C ALA A 286 -8.55 -1.91 1.80
N THR A 287 -8.78 -1.98 3.11
CA THR A 287 -7.75 -2.29 4.13
C THR A 287 -7.57 -3.80 4.33
N ASP A 288 -8.60 -4.61 4.06
CA ASP A 288 -8.53 -6.08 4.18
C ASP A 288 -7.64 -6.74 3.10
N VAL A 289 -7.10 -5.92 2.19
CA VAL A 289 -6.07 -6.33 1.24
C VAL A 289 -4.74 -6.47 1.99
N ARG A 290 -4.45 -7.71 2.43
CA ARG A 290 -3.17 -8.05 3.05
C ARG A 290 -2.00 -7.54 2.20
N GLU A 291 -1.04 -6.86 2.85
CA GLU A 291 0.23 -6.50 2.20
C GLU A 291 0.88 -7.76 1.62
N LYS A 292 0.88 -7.85 0.28
CA LYS A 292 1.67 -8.86 -0.41
C LYS A 292 3.15 -8.52 -0.24
N VAL A 293 3.97 -9.56 -0.13
CA VAL A 293 5.42 -9.44 -0.25
C VAL A 293 5.76 -8.68 -1.54
N THR A 294 6.72 -7.76 -1.46
CA THR A 294 7.12 -7.00 -2.65
C THR A 294 7.89 -7.89 -3.63
N LEU A 295 8.01 -7.47 -4.89
CA LEU A 295 8.69 -8.28 -5.90
C LEU A 295 10.18 -8.42 -5.57
N ILE A 296 10.83 -7.35 -5.11
CA ILE A 296 12.24 -7.37 -4.69
C ILE A 296 12.40 -8.25 -3.46
N GLN A 297 11.44 -8.28 -2.54
CA GLN A 297 11.48 -9.18 -1.40
C GLN A 297 11.37 -10.64 -1.86
N GLY A 298 10.50 -10.92 -2.84
CA GLY A 298 10.39 -12.24 -3.47
C GLY A 298 11.68 -12.66 -4.19
N GLU A 299 12.28 -11.77 -4.96
CA GLU A 299 13.54 -12.03 -5.67
C GLU A 299 14.73 -12.16 -4.72
N ILE A 300 14.79 -11.36 -3.65
CA ILE A 300 15.77 -11.54 -2.56
C ILE A 300 15.60 -12.93 -1.96
N TRP A 301 14.36 -13.36 -1.68
CA TRP A 301 14.11 -14.71 -1.12
C TRP A 301 14.55 -15.82 -2.09
N ARG A 302 14.29 -15.65 -3.38
CA ARG A 302 14.76 -16.57 -4.42
C ARG A 302 16.28 -16.63 -4.45
N PHE A 303 16.95 -15.47 -4.42
CA PHE A 303 18.41 -15.37 -4.39
C PHE A 303 19.01 -16.01 -3.13
N VAL A 304 18.47 -15.68 -1.94
CA VAL A 304 18.84 -16.31 -0.66
C VAL A 304 18.75 -17.82 -0.75
N ARG A 305 17.64 -18.34 -1.26
CA ARG A 305 17.42 -19.79 -1.38
C ARG A 305 18.44 -20.45 -2.31
N ILE A 306 18.79 -19.82 -3.44
CA ILE A 306 19.80 -20.35 -4.36
C ILE A 306 21.17 -20.42 -3.66
N ILE A 307 21.60 -19.35 -3.00
CA ILE A 307 22.88 -19.32 -2.28
C ILE A 307 22.91 -20.37 -1.17
N VAL A 308 21.86 -20.46 -0.35
CA VAL A 308 21.78 -21.47 0.73
C VAL A 308 21.87 -22.89 0.17
N VAL A 309 21.15 -23.20 -0.92
CA VAL A 309 21.23 -24.52 -1.56
C VAL A 309 22.64 -24.82 -2.07
N LEU A 310 23.28 -23.88 -2.76
CA LEU A 310 24.66 -24.04 -3.24
C LEU A 310 25.65 -24.23 -2.10
N THR A 311 25.54 -23.44 -1.03
CA THR A 311 26.38 -23.53 0.16
C THR A 311 26.23 -24.87 0.87
N VAL A 312 25.00 -25.36 1.03
CA VAL A 312 24.74 -26.67 1.66
C VAL A 312 25.28 -27.81 0.78
N LEU A 313 25.08 -27.75 -0.54
CA LEU A 313 25.63 -28.76 -1.46
C LEU A 313 27.16 -28.79 -1.41
N LEU A 314 27.80 -27.62 -1.39
CA LEU A 314 29.26 -27.53 -1.29
C LEU A 314 29.77 -28.03 0.07
N ALA A 315 29.10 -27.69 1.17
CA ALA A 315 29.44 -28.18 2.51
C ALA A 315 29.31 -29.71 2.60
N LEU A 316 28.23 -30.28 2.05
CA LEU A 316 28.04 -31.73 1.97
C LEU A 316 29.09 -32.40 1.08
N LEU A 317 29.48 -31.77 -0.03
CA LEU A 317 30.55 -32.27 -0.90
C LEU A 317 31.90 -32.30 -0.16
N ILE A 318 32.27 -31.22 0.51
CA ILE A 318 33.51 -31.15 1.32
C ILE A 318 33.50 -32.23 2.40
N PHE A 319 32.37 -32.39 3.09
CA PHE A 319 32.19 -33.41 4.11
C PHE A 319 32.30 -34.83 3.54
N ALA A 320 31.65 -35.10 2.39
CA ALA A 320 31.69 -36.39 1.72
C ALA A 320 33.12 -36.75 1.25
N VAL A 321 33.84 -35.80 0.65
CA VAL A 321 35.24 -35.99 0.23
C VAL A 321 36.14 -36.25 1.45
N TRP A 322 35.92 -35.52 2.55
CA TRP A 322 36.67 -35.74 3.79
C TRP A 322 36.44 -37.14 4.36
N ILE A 323 35.20 -37.62 4.44
CA ILE A 323 34.91 -38.98 4.94
C ILE A 323 35.39 -40.07 3.99
N ALA A 324 35.08 -39.96 2.70
CA ALA A 324 35.27 -41.04 1.74
C ALA A 324 36.72 -41.23 1.33
N TRP A 325 37.52 -40.15 1.30
CA TRP A 325 38.90 -40.18 0.84
C TRP A 325 39.88 -39.74 1.93
N LEU A 326 39.76 -38.50 2.42
CA LEU A 326 40.80 -37.89 3.25
C LEU A 326 40.99 -38.60 4.60
N LYS A 327 39.91 -38.95 5.28
CA LYS A 327 39.93 -39.67 6.56
C LYS A 327 40.42 -41.12 6.39
N ARG A 328 40.16 -41.74 5.24
CA ARG A 328 40.49 -43.15 4.96
C ARG A 328 41.96 -43.30 4.58
N ASP A 329 42.44 -42.47 3.66
CA ASP A 329 43.77 -42.61 3.05
C ASP A 329 44.83 -41.74 3.75
N HIS A 330 44.42 -40.63 4.37
CA HIS A 330 45.31 -39.67 5.05
C HIS A 330 44.79 -39.24 6.43
N PRO A 331 44.66 -40.17 7.41
CA PRO A 331 44.07 -39.90 8.72
C PRO A 331 44.82 -38.83 9.55
N SER A 332 46.10 -38.57 9.27
CA SER A 332 46.91 -37.54 9.95
C SER A 332 46.86 -36.17 9.28
N TYR A 333 46.25 -36.02 8.09
CA TYR A 333 46.27 -34.78 7.33
C TYR A 333 45.26 -33.75 7.84
N MET A 334 44.06 -34.18 8.27
CA MET A 334 43.02 -33.26 8.71
C MET A 334 42.11 -33.83 9.79
N ASN A 335 42.17 -33.24 10.99
CA ASN A 335 41.31 -33.60 12.12
C ASN A 335 39.87 -33.11 11.94
N VAL A 336 38.94 -33.69 12.70
CA VAL A 336 37.50 -33.31 12.69
C VAL A 336 37.32 -31.80 12.92
N VAL A 337 38.09 -31.21 13.83
CA VAL A 337 38.08 -29.77 14.13
C VAL A 337 38.49 -28.94 12.92
N GLN A 338 39.56 -29.34 12.23
CA GLN A 338 40.05 -28.63 11.04
C GLN A 338 39.07 -28.74 9.87
N MET A 339 38.44 -29.91 9.70
CA MET A 339 37.37 -30.08 8.71
C MET A 339 36.18 -29.18 9.03
N LEU A 340 35.69 -29.17 10.27
CA LEU A 340 34.58 -28.29 10.68
C LEU A 340 34.93 -26.81 10.48
N ASN A 341 36.14 -26.40 10.84
CA ASN A 341 36.61 -25.03 10.61
C ASN A 341 36.64 -24.67 9.11
N ASN A 342 37.12 -25.57 8.25
CA ASN A 342 37.16 -25.36 6.81
C ASN A 342 35.75 -25.28 6.19
N VAL A 343 34.85 -26.18 6.60
CA VAL A 343 33.44 -26.16 6.15
C VAL A 343 32.75 -24.89 6.60
N MET A 344 32.89 -24.48 7.87
CA MET A 344 32.26 -23.25 8.36
C MET A 344 32.89 -21.99 7.77
N GLY A 345 34.20 -21.97 7.54
CA GLY A 345 34.86 -20.88 6.81
C GLY A 345 34.29 -20.71 5.41
N CYS A 346 34.04 -21.82 4.71
CA CYS A 346 33.38 -21.83 3.42
C CYS A 346 31.93 -21.33 3.51
N VAL A 347 31.14 -21.84 4.46
CA VAL A 347 29.73 -21.43 4.67
C VAL A 347 29.61 -19.94 4.94
N VAL A 348 30.44 -19.39 5.83
CA VAL A 348 30.43 -17.97 6.20
C VAL A 348 30.83 -17.09 5.02
N ALA A 349 31.81 -17.51 4.20
CA ALA A 349 32.26 -16.74 3.04
C ALA A 349 31.18 -16.51 1.98
N PHE A 350 30.18 -17.40 1.89
CA PHE A 350 29.09 -17.28 0.91
C PHE A 350 27.87 -16.50 1.41
N ILE A 351 27.85 -16.03 2.66
CA ILE A 351 26.73 -15.26 3.21
C ILE A 351 26.80 -13.82 2.66
N PRO A 352 25.79 -13.35 1.90
CA PRO A 352 25.77 -12.01 1.31
C PRO A 352 25.29 -10.97 2.34
N GLU A 353 26.14 -10.65 3.31
CA GLU A 353 25.77 -9.81 4.46
C GLU A 353 25.43 -8.36 4.07
N GLY A 354 26.08 -7.81 3.05
CA GLY A 354 25.86 -6.44 2.60
C GLY A 354 24.63 -6.23 1.73
N MET A 355 24.00 -7.29 1.21
CA MET A 355 22.92 -7.16 0.22
C MET A 355 21.66 -6.47 0.77
N PRO A 356 21.10 -6.85 1.94
CA PRO A 356 19.88 -6.21 2.43
C PRO A 356 20.05 -4.70 2.69
N VAL A 357 21.23 -4.33 3.18
CA VAL A 357 21.61 -2.93 3.41
C VAL A 357 21.75 -2.19 2.08
N ALA A 358 22.47 -2.76 1.12
CA ALA A 358 22.68 -2.15 -0.19
C ALA A 358 21.35 -1.92 -0.94
N VAL A 359 20.43 -2.89 -0.90
CA VAL A 359 19.11 -2.77 -1.53
C VAL A 359 18.30 -1.66 -0.86
N THR A 360 18.26 -1.63 0.47
CA THR A 360 17.50 -0.62 1.20
C THR A 360 18.05 0.79 0.96
N LEU A 361 19.37 0.96 1.00
CA LEU A 361 20.03 2.23 0.71
C LEU A 361 19.74 2.69 -0.72
N THR A 362 19.75 1.77 -1.69
CA THR A 362 19.43 2.07 -3.09
C THR A 362 17.99 2.51 -3.27
N LEU A 363 17.03 1.82 -2.66
CA LEU A 363 15.61 2.22 -2.66
C LEU A 363 15.40 3.57 -1.95
N MET A 364 16.13 3.82 -0.87
CA MET A 364 16.09 5.10 -0.15
C MET A 364 16.62 6.25 -1.01
N MET A 365 17.73 6.06 -1.72
CA MET A 365 18.24 7.04 -2.68
C MET A 365 17.24 7.31 -3.81
N ALA A 366 16.56 6.28 -4.32
CA ALA A 366 15.50 6.44 -5.31
C ALA A 366 14.30 7.24 -4.75
N ALA A 367 13.87 6.95 -3.51
CA ALA A 367 12.82 7.71 -2.82
C ALA A 367 13.19 9.21 -2.68
N TRP A 368 14.44 9.50 -2.36
CA TRP A 368 14.95 10.88 -2.27
C TRP A 368 14.93 11.60 -3.61
N ARG A 369 15.29 10.91 -4.71
CA ARG A 369 15.17 11.46 -6.06
C ARG A 369 13.72 11.73 -6.46
N MET A 370 12.78 10.84 -6.10
CA MET A 370 11.35 11.06 -6.32
C MET A 370 10.84 12.30 -5.57
N LYS A 371 11.27 12.47 -4.31
CA LYS A 371 10.94 13.66 -3.50
C LYS A 371 11.43 14.96 -4.14
N ALA A 372 12.61 14.96 -4.76
CA ALA A 372 13.14 16.13 -5.45
C ALA A 372 12.25 16.59 -6.63
N VAL A 373 11.47 15.69 -7.21
CA VAL A 373 10.49 15.97 -8.28
C VAL A 373 9.05 16.02 -7.74
N LYS A 374 8.88 16.32 -6.45
CA LYS A 374 7.57 16.48 -5.76
C LYS A 374 6.72 15.19 -5.70
N ILE A 375 7.31 14.00 -5.82
CA ILE A 375 6.63 12.71 -5.62
C ILE A 375 7.00 12.17 -4.24
N LEU A 376 6.00 11.92 -3.38
CA LEU A 376 6.21 11.45 -2.02
C LEU A 376 5.78 9.98 -1.86
N PRO A 377 6.72 9.00 -1.89
CA PRO A 377 6.38 7.62 -1.66
C PRO A 377 6.00 7.39 -0.18
N LYS A 378 4.92 6.63 0.07
CA LYS A 378 4.45 6.27 1.42
C LYS A 378 5.24 5.13 2.07
N GLY A 379 6.11 4.45 1.31
CA GLY A 379 6.98 3.38 1.77
C GLY A 379 8.03 3.01 0.73
N LEU A 380 9.09 2.31 1.14
CA LEU A 380 10.14 1.84 0.22
C LEU A 380 9.61 0.78 -0.78
N SER A 381 8.62 -0.02 -0.36
CA SER A 381 7.90 -0.96 -1.21
C SER A 381 7.18 -0.28 -2.38
N THR A 382 6.67 0.95 -2.17
CA THR A 382 5.99 1.73 -3.21
C THR A 382 6.95 2.14 -4.32
N VAL A 383 8.18 2.53 -3.97
CA VAL A 383 9.22 2.96 -4.92
C VAL A 383 9.54 1.85 -5.92
N GLU A 384 9.67 0.62 -5.41
CA GLU A 384 9.90 -0.58 -6.21
C GLU A 384 8.70 -0.95 -7.07
N THR A 385 7.51 -0.99 -6.45
CA THR A 385 6.27 -1.37 -7.13
C THR A 385 6.00 -0.44 -8.32
N LEU A 386 6.31 0.85 -8.18
CA LEU A 386 6.16 1.84 -9.26
C LEU A 386 7.03 1.54 -10.47
N GLY A 387 8.21 0.95 -10.26
CA GLY A 387 9.12 0.53 -11.34
C GLY A 387 8.67 -0.72 -12.09
N CYS A 388 7.76 -1.51 -11.50
CA CYS A 388 7.29 -2.79 -12.04
C CYS A 388 5.81 -2.75 -12.48
N ILE A 389 5.25 -1.55 -12.68
CA ILE A 389 3.84 -1.41 -13.08
C ILE A 389 3.66 -1.83 -14.54
N ASN A 390 2.80 -2.82 -14.74
CA ASN A 390 2.40 -3.26 -16.09
C ASN A 390 1.02 -2.71 -16.49
N VAL A 391 0.19 -2.33 -15.51
CA VAL A 391 -1.17 -1.82 -15.72
C VAL A 391 -1.39 -0.63 -14.79
N ILE A 392 -1.77 0.51 -15.36
CA ILE A 392 -2.15 1.70 -14.61
C ILE A 392 -3.67 1.79 -14.65
N CYS A 393 -4.30 1.65 -13.49
CA CYS A 393 -5.69 2.01 -13.30
C CYS A 393 -5.71 3.46 -12.81
N SER A 394 -6.20 4.38 -13.64
CA SER A 394 -6.36 5.78 -13.26
C SER A 394 -7.84 6.09 -13.11
N ASP A 395 -8.18 6.81 -12.05
CA ASP A 395 -9.48 7.46 -11.96
C ASP A 395 -9.55 8.60 -12.98
N LYS A 396 -10.77 8.94 -13.41
CA LYS A 396 -11.03 9.97 -14.41
C LYS A 396 -10.95 11.35 -13.77
N THR A 397 -11.85 11.63 -12.82
CA THR A 397 -12.05 12.96 -12.25
C THR A 397 -11.05 13.17 -11.11
N GLY A 398 -10.19 14.19 -11.22
CA GLY A 398 -9.09 14.48 -10.28
C GLY A 398 -7.71 14.09 -10.83
N PRO A 399 -7.42 12.81 -11.15
CA PRO A 399 -6.11 12.42 -11.68
C PRO A 399 -5.88 12.72 -13.16
N LEU A 400 -6.89 12.55 -14.03
CA LEU A 400 -6.76 12.77 -15.48
C LEU A 400 -7.31 14.13 -15.91
N THR A 401 -8.46 14.51 -15.38
CA THR A 401 -9.12 15.81 -15.58
C THR A 401 -9.10 16.60 -14.29
#